data_AF-A0A524CT83-F1
#
_entry.id   AF-A0A524CT83-F1
#
_cell.length_a   1.000
_cell.length_b   1.000
_cell.length_c   1.000
_cell.angle_alpha   90.00
_cell.angle_beta   90.00
_cell.angle_gamma   90.00
#
_symmetry.space_group_name_H-M   'P 1'
#
loop_
_entity.id
_entity.type
_entity.pdbx_description
1 polymer ?
#
loop_
_entity_poly.entity_id
_entity_poly.type
_entity_poly.pdbx_seq_one_letter_code
_entity_poly.pdbx_strand_id
1 'polypeptide(L)'
;MQELLSLLTMAAIGMLSLFGCIFSARSKSTTDDRGEDATSSEHTAEDAGDTESEQTDVDHLLERIDGLADRIDQIATSETDKWNERVAQKDLDVLLQSIYNTADTIRDQTKTMELPEVPAELETMLETVRVRMLQARDDIRQRTNSEREFYQLVTMLNQAVLQVKSGMKSGKEGRELVQNALRE
;
A
#
# COMPACT_ATOMS: atom_id res chain seq x y z
N MET A 1 0.50 45.25 -4.02
CA MET A 1 0.04 44.21 -3.06
C MET A 1 -0.90 43.18 -3.68
N GLN A 2 -1.70 43.51 -4.71
CA GLN A 2 -2.60 42.54 -5.37
C GLN A 2 -1.89 41.48 -6.23
N GLU A 3 -0.71 41.77 -6.79
CA GLU A 3 -0.02 40.80 -7.67
C GLU A 3 0.63 39.63 -6.94
N LEU A 4 1.00 39.80 -5.65
CA LEU A 4 1.60 38.72 -4.84
C LEU A 4 0.56 37.68 -4.41
N LEU A 5 -0.72 38.06 -4.28
CA LEU A 5 -1.81 37.13 -3.97
C LEU A 5 -2.20 36.25 -5.17
N SER A 6 -2.01 36.73 -6.41
CA SER A 6 -2.28 35.95 -7.62
C SER A 6 -1.20 34.90 -7.91
N LEU A 7 0.04 35.14 -7.50
CA LEU A 7 1.14 34.19 -7.67
C LEU A 7 1.08 33.03 -6.67
N LEU A 8 0.58 33.30 -5.45
CA LEU A 8 0.43 32.27 -4.42
C LEU A 8 -0.73 31.30 -4.72
N THR A 9 -1.81 31.77 -5.36
CA THR A 9 -2.94 30.92 -5.76
C THR A 9 -2.64 30.08 -7.00
N MET A 10 -1.85 30.57 -7.96
CA MET A 10 -1.42 29.76 -9.11
C MET A 10 -0.45 28.63 -8.73
N ALA A 11 0.42 28.84 -7.73
CA ALA A 11 1.30 27.78 -7.24
C ALA A 11 0.54 26.66 -6.51
N ALA A 12 -0.55 26.98 -5.81
CA ALA A 12 -1.36 25.99 -5.10
C ALA A 12 -2.23 25.11 -6.03
N ILE A 13 -2.62 25.63 -7.19
CA ILE A 13 -3.44 24.87 -8.18
C ILE A 13 -2.54 23.98 -9.07
N GLY A 14 -1.28 24.34 -9.27
CA GLY A 14 -0.33 23.55 -10.08
C GLY A 14 0.10 22.22 -9.47
N MET A 15 0.01 22.04 -8.15
CA MET A 15 0.40 20.78 -7.47
C MET A 15 -0.74 19.78 -7.28
N LEU A 16 -2.00 20.17 -7.52
CA LEU A 16 -3.17 19.29 -7.40
C LEU A 16 -3.56 18.58 -8.71
N SER A 17 -2.88 18.86 -9.83
CA SER A 17 -3.25 18.33 -11.15
C SER A 17 -2.41 17.13 -11.63
N LEU A 18 -1.51 16.58 -10.80
CA LEU A 18 -0.64 15.46 -11.16
C LEU A 18 -1.13 14.08 -10.68
N PHE A 19 -2.28 14.00 -10.00
CA PHE A 19 -2.83 12.74 -9.46
C PHE A 19 -4.14 12.30 -10.13
N GLY A 20 -4.27 12.54 -11.43
CA GLY A 20 -5.35 11.98 -12.24
C GLY A 20 -4.81 11.13 -13.37
N CYS A 21 -5.12 9.82 -13.36
CA CYS A 21 -5.35 8.91 -14.50
C CYS A 21 -4.60 7.56 -14.44
N ILE A 22 -5.10 6.57 -13.68
CA ILE A 22 -5.14 5.11 -14.02
C ILE A 22 -6.24 4.53 -13.10
N PHE A 23 -7.37 3.92 -13.49
CA PHE A 23 -7.60 2.77 -14.36
C PHE A 23 -9.12 2.71 -14.69
N SER A 24 -9.46 2.33 -15.92
CA SER A 24 -10.84 2.12 -16.38
C SER A 24 -10.97 0.76 -17.06
N ALA A 25 -12.13 0.14 -16.84
CA ALA A 25 -12.79 -0.92 -17.61
C ALA A 25 -12.35 -2.38 -17.45
N ARG A 26 -13.36 -3.25 -17.18
CA ARG A 26 -13.81 -4.45 -17.95
C ARG A 26 -14.65 -5.35 -17.03
N SER A 27 -15.75 -6.03 -17.37
CA SER A 27 -16.76 -6.02 -18.44
C SER A 27 -17.95 -6.86 -17.93
N LYS A 28 -19.14 -6.52 -18.41
CA LYS A 28 -20.42 -7.27 -18.36
C LYS A 28 -20.35 -8.65 -19.01
N SER A 29 -21.42 -9.45 -18.77
CA SER A 29 -22.06 -10.50 -19.62
C SER A 29 -22.17 -11.82 -18.83
N THR A 30 -23.26 -12.60 -18.72
CA THR A 30 -24.57 -12.71 -19.40
C THR A 30 -25.40 -13.83 -18.74
N THR A 31 -26.76 -13.71 -18.75
CA THR A 31 -27.85 -14.73 -18.97
C THR A 31 -27.63 -16.22 -18.66
N ASP A 32 -28.62 -17.08 -18.36
CA ASP A 32 -30.08 -17.06 -18.11
C ASP A 32 -30.42 -18.48 -17.60
N ASP A 33 -31.45 -18.57 -16.76
CA ASP A 33 -32.57 -19.52 -16.73
C ASP A 33 -32.44 -21.05 -17.01
N ARG A 34 -33.24 -21.78 -16.21
CA ARG A 34 -34.01 -23.01 -16.53
C ARG A 34 -33.50 -24.39 -16.06
N GLY A 35 -34.32 -25.03 -15.21
CA GLY A 35 -34.81 -26.39 -15.49
C GLY A 35 -34.50 -27.50 -14.49
N GLU A 36 -35.55 -27.95 -13.82
CA GLU A 36 -35.77 -29.23 -13.13
C GLU A 36 -35.24 -30.45 -13.92
N ASP A 37 -34.70 -31.50 -13.29
CA ASP A 37 -35.46 -32.66 -12.81
C ASP A 37 -34.55 -33.79 -12.30
N ALA A 38 -35.13 -34.67 -11.48
CA ALA A 38 -34.49 -35.76 -10.73
C ALA A 38 -33.87 -36.88 -11.59
N THR A 39 -32.85 -37.57 -11.05
CA THR A 39 -32.77 -39.04 -11.10
C THR A 39 -31.74 -39.60 -10.10
N SER A 40 -32.17 -40.63 -9.40
CA SER A 40 -31.41 -41.48 -8.49
C SER A 40 -30.49 -42.42 -9.27
N SER A 41 -29.24 -42.61 -8.82
CA SER A 41 -28.51 -43.87 -8.99
C SER A 41 -27.37 -43.96 -7.99
N GLU A 42 -27.50 -44.92 -7.08
CA GLU A 42 -26.45 -45.42 -6.20
C GLU A 42 -25.49 -46.29 -7.03
N HIS A 43 -24.20 -45.95 -7.06
CA HIS A 43 -23.13 -46.91 -7.31
C HIS A 43 -21.80 -46.43 -6.72
N THR A 44 -21.29 -47.26 -5.82
CA THR A 44 -19.97 -47.26 -5.20
C THR A 44 -18.84 -47.25 -6.23
N ALA A 45 -17.95 -46.24 -6.18
CA ALA A 45 -16.57 -46.33 -6.68
C ALA A 45 -15.71 -45.18 -6.11
N GLU A 46 -14.76 -45.55 -5.26
CA GLU A 46 -13.35 -45.08 -5.26
C GLU A 46 -13.07 -43.57 -5.03
N ASP A 47 -12.85 -43.21 -3.75
CA ASP A 47 -11.60 -42.64 -3.19
C ASP A 47 -10.63 -41.87 -4.11
N ALA A 48 -11.15 -40.95 -4.94
CA ALA A 48 -10.35 -40.00 -5.73
C ALA A 48 -10.78 -38.53 -5.52
N GLY A 49 -11.76 -38.29 -4.63
CA GLY A 49 -12.38 -36.97 -4.45
C GLY A 49 -11.77 -36.06 -3.38
N ASP A 50 -10.95 -36.59 -2.47
CA ASP A 50 -10.41 -35.78 -1.36
C ASP A 50 -9.20 -34.94 -1.78
N THR A 51 -8.34 -35.44 -2.67
CA THR A 51 -7.15 -34.70 -3.13
C THR A 51 -7.47 -33.46 -3.96
N GLU A 52 -8.51 -33.47 -4.82
CA GLU A 52 -8.88 -32.28 -5.60
C GLU A 52 -9.43 -31.17 -4.70
N SER A 53 -10.28 -31.52 -3.72
CA SER A 53 -10.84 -30.54 -2.77
C SER A 53 -9.74 -29.89 -1.92
N GLU A 54 -8.75 -30.67 -1.53
CA GLU A 54 -7.63 -30.22 -0.69
C GLU A 54 -6.59 -29.40 -1.47
N GLN A 55 -6.33 -29.75 -2.74
CA GLN A 55 -5.43 -29.00 -3.61
C GLN A 55 -6.03 -27.63 -4.01
N THR A 56 -7.35 -27.56 -4.17
CA THR A 56 -8.09 -26.29 -4.37
C THR A 56 -7.97 -25.36 -3.14
N ASP A 57 -7.83 -25.90 -1.93
CA ASP A 57 -7.65 -25.12 -0.70
C ASP A 57 -6.25 -24.49 -0.62
N VAL A 58 -5.21 -25.25 -1.03
CA VAL A 58 -3.83 -24.73 -1.12
C VAL A 58 -3.72 -23.57 -2.12
N ASP A 59 -4.34 -23.70 -3.29
CA ASP A 59 -4.35 -22.65 -4.32
C ASP A 59 -5.03 -21.36 -3.82
N HIS A 60 -6.14 -21.48 -3.07
CA HIS A 60 -6.82 -20.33 -2.46
C HIS A 60 -5.96 -19.67 -1.37
N LEU A 61 -5.19 -20.44 -0.60
CA LEU A 61 -4.27 -19.89 0.40
C LEU A 61 -3.08 -19.17 -0.25
N LEU A 62 -2.60 -19.64 -1.40
CA LEU A 62 -1.60 -18.94 -2.21
C LEU A 62 -2.17 -17.61 -2.74
N GLU A 63 -3.36 -17.60 -3.35
CA GLU A 63 -4.02 -16.36 -3.80
C GLU A 63 -4.19 -15.36 -2.65
N ARG A 64 -4.48 -15.84 -1.44
CA ARG A 64 -4.54 -14.99 -0.25
C ARG A 64 -3.19 -14.37 0.11
N ILE A 65 -2.07 -15.10 -0.02
CA ILE A 65 -0.73 -14.53 0.19
C ILE A 65 -0.45 -13.43 -0.84
N ASP A 66 -0.86 -13.62 -2.10
CA ASP A 66 -0.67 -12.62 -3.16
C ASP A 66 -1.44 -11.34 -2.86
N GLY A 67 -2.72 -11.45 -2.51
CA GLY A 67 -3.55 -10.31 -2.12
C GLY A 67 -3.06 -9.60 -0.86
N LEU A 68 -2.43 -10.32 0.08
CA LEU A 68 -1.76 -9.71 1.24
C LEU A 68 -0.45 -9.01 0.84
N ALA A 69 0.28 -9.54 -0.13
CA ALA A 69 1.50 -8.93 -0.68
C ALA A 69 1.19 -7.61 -1.40
N ASP A 70 0.08 -7.51 -2.12
CA ASP A 70 -0.37 -6.26 -2.77
C ASP A 70 -0.74 -5.17 -1.75
N ARG A 71 -1.19 -5.56 -0.55
CA ARG A 71 -1.48 -4.62 0.53
C ARG A 71 -0.23 -4.00 1.16
N ILE A 72 0.93 -4.66 1.06
CA ILE A 72 2.20 -4.13 1.56
C ILE A 72 2.53 -2.80 0.87
N ASP A 73 2.37 -2.76 -0.46
CA ASP A 73 2.70 -1.58 -1.27
C ASP A 73 1.77 -0.39 -0.94
N GLN A 74 0.51 -0.68 -0.61
CA GLN A 74 -0.50 0.32 -0.28
C GLN A 74 -0.25 1.04 1.05
N ILE A 75 0.47 0.42 1.99
CA ILE A 75 0.78 1.03 3.30
C ILE A 75 1.71 2.24 3.12
N ALA A 76 2.76 2.09 2.33
CA ALA A 76 3.73 3.16 2.11
C ALA A 76 3.12 4.36 1.36
N THR A 77 2.22 4.09 0.42
CA THR A 77 1.57 5.11 -0.42
C THR A 77 0.25 5.63 0.15
N SER A 78 -0.16 5.18 1.33
CA SER A 78 -1.44 5.54 1.93
C SER A 78 -1.60 7.06 2.10
N GLU A 79 -2.58 7.67 1.46
CA GLU A 79 -2.91 9.10 1.55
C GLU A 79 -3.67 9.43 2.85
N THR A 80 -3.09 9.09 4.00
CA THR A 80 -3.64 9.50 5.30
C THR A 80 -3.31 10.97 5.60
N ASP A 81 -4.30 11.72 6.10
CA ASP A 81 -4.16 13.13 6.50
C ASP A 81 -3.09 13.38 7.57
N LYS A 82 -2.71 12.33 8.31
CA LYS A 82 -1.66 12.35 9.33
C LYS A 82 -0.80 11.12 9.16
N TRP A 83 0.36 11.31 8.54
CA TRP A 83 1.35 10.25 8.45
C TRP A 83 1.85 9.88 9.85
N ASN A 84 1.97 8.59 10.09
CA ASN A 84 2.53 8.08 11.33
C ASN A 84 3.36 6.84 11.04
N GLU A 85 4.68 7.02 11.06
CA GLU A 85 5.66 5.96 10.82
C GLU A 85 5.40 4.71 11.67
N ARG A 86 5.10 4.90 12.97
CA ARG A 86 4.87 3.79 13.90
C ARG A 86 3.61 3.01 13.57
N VAL A 87 2.55 3.68 13.11
CA VAL A 87 1.31 3.02 12.68
C VAL A 87 1.57 2.23 11.40
N ALA A 88 2.21 2.85 10.41
CA ALA A 88 2.55 2.18 9.15
C ALA A 88 3.45 0.95 9.36
N GLN A 89 4.47 1.05 10.23
CA GLN A 89 5.33 -0.10 10.58
C GLN A 89 4.54 -1.21 11.28
N LYS A 90 3.62 -0.86 12.19
CA LYS A 90 2.79 -1.84 12.88
C LYS A 90 1.85 -2.57 11.91
N ASP A 91 1.19 -1.83 11.02
CA ASP A 91 0.27 -2.42 10.04
C ASP A 91 1.03 -3.38 9.10
N LEU A 92 2.25 -3.00 8.74
CA LEU A 92 3.15 -3.81 7.93
C LEU A 92 3.57 -5.11 8.66
N ASP A 93 3.90 -5.04 9.95
CA ASP A 93 4.21 -6.22 10.76
C ASP A 93 2.98 -7.14 10.93
N VAL A 94 1.77 -6.59 11.01
CA VAL A 94 0.52 -7.38 11.06
C VAL A 94 0.27 -8.13 9.74
N LEU A 95 0.50 -7.49 8.59
CA LEU A 95 0.41 -8.17 7.29
C LEU A 95 1.42 -9.31 7.19
N LEU A 96 2.67 -9.06 7.59
CA LEU A 96 3.73 -10.07 7.55
C LEU A 96 3.37 -11.28 8.42
N GLN A 97 2.83 -11.05 9.62
CA GLN A 97 2.37 -12.13 10.49
C GLN A 97 1.23 -12.92 9.82
N SER A 98 0.28 -12.25 9.18
CA SER A 98 -0.81 -12.93 8.45
C SER A 98 -0.29 -13.79 7.30
N ILE A 99 0.74 -13.31 6.58
CA ILE A 99 1.36 -14.06 5.48
C ILE A 99 2.06 -15.31 6.03
N TYR A 100 2.87 -15.19 7.09
CA TYR A 100 3.53 -16.34 7.69
C TYR A 100 2.56 -17.37 8.26
N ASN A 101 1.50 -16.92 8.93
CA ASN A 101 0.46 -17.82 9.41
C ASN A 101 -0.20 -18.59 8.25
N THR A 102 -0.46 -17.92 7.12
CA THR A 102 -1.03 -18.56 5.92
C THR A 102 -0.04 -19.56 5.31
N ALA A 103 1.23 -19.20 5.22
CA ALA A 103 2.30 -20.09 4.74
C ALA A 103 2.48 -21.32 5.63
N ASP A 104 2.37 -21.17 6.95
CA ASP A 104 2.46 -22.30 7.88
C ASP A 104 1.24 -23.23 7.74
N THR A 105 0.04 -22.70 7.50
CA THR A 105 -1.13 -23.51 7.15
C THR A 105 -0.88 -24.34 5.89
N ILE A 106 -0.34 -23.73 4.82
CA ILE A 106 -0.01 -24.46 3.58
C ILE A 106 1.01 -25.57 3.87
N ARG A 107 2.04 -25.29 4.66
CA ARG A 107 3.06 -26.30 5.01
C ARG A 107 2.48 -27.45 5.80
N ASP A 108 1.59 -27.19 6.75
CA ASP A 108 0.98 -28.23 7.58
C ASP A 108 -0.02 -29.08 6.78
N GLN A 109 -0.75 -28.47 5.84
CA GLN A 109 -1.57 -29.19 4.86
C GLN A 109 -0.72 -30.06 3.93
N THR A 110 0.39 -29.52 3.41
CA THR A 110 1.32 -30.26 2.55
C THR A 110 1.93 -31.47 3.26
N LYS A 111 2.31 -31.33 4.55
CA LYS A 111 2.81 -32.46 5.36
C LYS A 111 1.75 -33.55 5.58
N THR A 112 0.49 -33.16 5.73
CA THR A 112 -0.62 -34.08 5.98
C THR A 112 -0.92 -34.92 4.74
N MET A 113 -0.70 -34.37 3.55
CA MET A 113 -0.90 -35.03 2.25
C MET A 113 0.26 -35.95 1.83
N GLU A 114 1.29 -36.13 2.67
CA GLU A 114 2.53 -36.85 2.34
C GLU A 114 3.20 -36.37 1.03
N LEU A 115 2.95 -35.11 0.65
CA LEU A 115 3.58 -34.51 -0.52
C LEU A 115 5.08 -34.29 -0.22
N PRO A 116 5.99 -34.70 -1.13
CA PRO A 116 7.42 -34.78 -0.83
C PRO A 116 8.09 -33.41 -0.66
N GLU A 117 7.48 -32.31 -1.12
CA GLU A 117 8.07 -30.98 -1.08
C GLU A 117 7.03 -29.88 -0.82
N VAL A 118 7.44 -28.84 -0.08
CA VAL A 118 6.67 -27.58 0.06
C VAL A 118 6.48 -26.99 -1.35
N PRO A 119 5.30 -26.44 -1.68
CA PRO A 119 5.07 -25.88 -3.02
C PRO A 119 6.15 -24.85 -3.37
N ALA A 120 6.88 -25.04 -4.47
CA ALA A 120 7.92 -24.10 -4.94
C ALA A 120 7.35 -22.69 -5.18
N GLU A 121 6.05 -22.62 -5.50
CA GLU A 121 5.29 -21.38 -5.62
C GLU A 121 5.23 -20.62 -4.29
N LEU A 122 5.00 -21.31 -3.16
CA LEU A 122 5.00 -20.69 -1.83
C LEU A 122 6.35 -20.03 -1.51
N GLU A 123 7.46 -20.70 -1.82
CA GLU A 123 8.79 -20.13 -1.60
C GLU A 123 9.02 -18.88 -2.46
N THR A 124 8.61 -18.92 -3.72
CA THR A 124 8.69 -17.79 -4.65
C THR A 124 7.86 -16.60 -4.17
N MET A 125 6.65 -16.86 -3.67
CA MET A 125 5.77 -15.83 -3.11
C MET A 125 6.34 -15.23 -1.82
N LEU A 126 6.89 -16.05 -0.92
CA LEU A 126 7.51 -15.56 0.31
C LEU A 126 8.75 -14.70 0.02
N GLU A 127 9.54 -15.04 -1.00
CA GLU A 127 10.65 -14.18 -1.43
C GLU A 127 10.16 -12.87 -2.04
N THR A 128 9.08 -12.91 -2.83
CA THR A 128 8.43 -11.68 -3.35
C THR A 128 7.94 -10.79 -2.21
N VAL A 129 7.26 -11.37 -1.21
CA VAL A 129 6.83 -10.67 0.00
C VAL A 129 8.02 -10.06 0.74
N ARG A 130 9.13 -10.80 0.87
CA ARG A 130 10.35 -10.30 1.51
C ARG A 130 10.90 -9.06 0.81
N VAL A 131 10.97 -9.06 -0.52
CA VAL A 131 11.45 -7.91 -1.30
C VAL A 131 10.51 -6.71 -1.12
N ARG A 132 9.20 -6.90 -1.29
CA ARG A 132 8.20 -5.83 -1.11
C ARG A 132 8.21 -5.26 0.31
N MET A 133 8.40 -6.12 1.31
CA MET A 133 8.50 -5.71 2.72
C MET A 133 9.71 -4.78 2.97
N LEU A 134 10.87 -5.11 2.40
CA LEU A 134 12.06 -4.27 2.53
C LEU A 134 11.84 -2.91 1.86
N GLN A 135 11.27 -2.92 0.66
CA GLN A 135 10.94 -1.70 -0.08
C GLN A 135 9.93 -0.83 0.70
N ALA A 136 8.83 -1.41 1.18
CA ALA A 136 7.84 -0.67 1.97
C ALA A 136 8.43 -0.04 3.24
N ARG A 137 9.38 -0.71 3.91
CA ARG A 137 10.09 -0.15 5.08
C ARG A 137 10.95 1.04 4.71
N ASP A 138 11.64 0.98 3.57
CA ASP A 138 12.45 2.10 3.11
C ASP A 138 11.59 3.28 2.65
N ASP A 139 10.47 3.02 1.96
CA ASP A 139 9.51 4.05 1.57
C ASP A 139 8.88 4.75 2.78
N ILE A 140 8.52 3.99 3.83
CA ILE A 140 8.03 4.53 5.10
C ILE A 140 9.06 5.49 5.71
N ARG A 141 10.35 5.13 5.72
CA ARG A 141 11.42 5.99 6.25
C ARG A 141 11.61 7.23 5.40
N GLN A 142 11.63 7.07 4.08
CA GLN A 142 11.79 8.19 3.15
C GLN A 142 10.66 9.21 3.34
N ARG A 143 9.40 8.75 3.37
CA ARG A 143 8.25 9.62 3.59
C ARG A 143 8.32 10.36 4.94
N THR A 144 8.73 9.67 6.00
CA THR A 144 8.90 10.27 7.33
C THR A 144 9.95 11.38 7.32
N ASN A 145 11.06 11.19 6.61
CA ASN A 145 12.10 12.21 6.48
C ASN A 145 11.58 13.41 5.68
N SER A 146 10.95 13.18 4.53
CA SER A 146 10.37 14.24 3.70
C SER A 146 9.32 15.08 4.46
N GLU A 147 8.48 14.44 5.27
CA GLU A 147 7.48 15.16 6.07
C GLU A 147 8.13 15.99 7.19
N ARG A 148 9.19 15.46 7.83
CA ARG A 148 9.96 16.23 8.82
C ARG A 148 10.60 17.46 8.19
N GLU A 149 11.21 17.32 7.02
CA GLU A 149 11.80 18.42 6.26
C GLU A 149 10.74 19.46 5.90
N PHE A 150 9.57 19.02 5.43
CA PHE A 150 8.44 19.91 5.14
C PHE A 150 8.02 20.74 6.36
N TYR A 151 7.82 20.11 7.53
CA TYR A 151 7.45 20.85 8.75
C TYR A 151 8.56 21.79 9.23
N GLN A 152 9.83 21.43 9.05
CA GLN A 152 10.96 22.30 9.36
C GLN A 152 10.95 23.55 8.46
N LEU A 153 10.71 23.40 7.17
CA LEU A 153 10.57 24.51 6.22
C LEU A 153 9.39 25.42 6.58
N VAL A 154 8.23 24.85 6.90
CA VAL A 154 7.06 25.62 7.38
C VAL A 154 7.41 26.41 8.64
N THR A 155 8.15 25.82 9.58
CA THR A 155 8.57 26.48 10.82
C THR A 155 9.51 27.65 10.53
N MET A 156 10.53 27.43 9.69
CA MET A 156 11.47 28.47 9.27
C MET A 156 10.78 29.63 8.55
N LEU A 157 9.86 29.30 7.63
CA LEU A 157 9.07 30.30 6.92
C LEU A 157 8.19 31.11 7.86
N ASN A 158 7.50 30.46 8.82
CA ASN A 158 6.70 31.13 9.82
C ASN A 158 7.54 32.07 10.69
N GLN A 159 8.74 31.64 11.11
CA GLN A 159 9.67 32.50 11.86
C GLN A 159 10.14 33.70 11.03
N ALA A 160 10.49 33.49 9.75
CA ALA A 160 10.88 34.55 8.85
C ALA A 160 9.77 35.60 8.68
N VAL A 161 8.53 35.14 8.45
CA VAL A 161 7.35 36.01 8.35
C VAL A 161 7.11 36.78 9.64
N LEU A 162 7.25 36.14 10.81
CA LEU A 162 7.10 36.81 12.11
C LEU A 162 8.17 37.89 12.34
N GLN A 163 9.44 37.63 11.99
CA GLN A 163 10.53 38.61 12.11
C GLN A 163 10.32 39.83 11.21
N VAL A 164 9.77 39.62 10.02
CA VAL A 164 9.39 40.72 9.13
C VAL A 164 8.20 41.51 9.71
N LYS A 165 7.18 40.79 10.20
CA LYS A 165 5.97 41.41 10.77
C LYS A 165 6.24 42.19 12.05
N SER A 166 7.17 41.74 12.89
CA SER A 166 7.56 42.42 14.13
C SER A 166 8.45 43.66 13.89
N GLY A 167 8.86 43.92 12.64
CA GLY A 167 9.77 45.01 12.30
C GLY A 167 11.24 44.73 12.66
N MET A 168 11.56 43.50 13.12
CA MET A 168 12.94 43.10 13.44
C MET A 168 13.82 43.02 12.19
N LYS A 169 13.23 42.72 11.03
CA LYS A 169 13.87 42.68 9.72
C LYS A 169 12.98 43.43 8.72
N SER A 170 13.50 44.43 8.00
CA SER A 170 12.68 45.23 7.09
C SER A 170 13.30 45.39 5.69
N GLY A 171 12.46 45.71 4.71
CA GLY A 171 12.89 46.03 3.35
C GLY A 171 13.57 44.86 2.62
N LYS A 172 14.84 45.03 2.27
CA LYS A 172 15.60 44.04 1.48
C LYS A 172 15.97 42.80 2.31
N GLU A 173 16.35 42.99 3.58
CA GLU A 173 16.73 41.90 4.49
C GLU A 173 15.57 40.97 4.80
N GLY A 174 14.35 41.51 4.97
CA GLY A 174 13.16 40.69 5.18
C GLY A 174 12.81 39.82 3.96
N ARG A 175 13.02 40.36 2.75
CA ARG A 175 12.80 39.62 1.49
C ARG A 175 13.83 38.52 1.28
N GLU A 176 15.10 38.79 1.56
CA GLU A 176 16.18 37.79 1.49
C GLU A 176 15.96 36.67 2.52
N LEU A 177 15.50 36.98 3.74
CA LEU A 177 15.26 35.99 4.79
C LEU A 177 14.12 35.03 4.42
N VAL A 178 13.02 35.55 3.84
CA VAL A 178 11.92 34.72 3.32
C VAL A 178 12.35 33.93 2.07
N GLN A 179 13.14 34.52 1.16
CA GLN A 179 13.64 33.81 -0.02
C GLN A 179 14.59 32.67 0.33
N ASN A 180 15.46 32.86 1.32
CA ASN A 180 16.39 31.83 1.77
C ASN A 180 15.64 30.66 2.41
N ALA A 181 14.61 30.95 3.23
CA ALA A 181 13.75 29.92 3.83
C ALA A 181 12.90 29.13 2.82
N LEU A 182 12.78 29.59 1.57
CA LEU A 182 12.08 28.91 0.47
C LEU A 182 13.02 28.16 -0.48
N ARG A 183 14.34 28.28 -0.31
CA ARG A 183 15.37 27.67 -1.18
C ARG A 183 16.15 26.54 -0.50
N GLU A 184 16.22 26.55 0.82
CA GLU A 184 16.61 25.39 1.64
C GLU A 184 15.48 24.35 1.67
#